data_AF-A0A120GBH1-F1
#
_entry.id   AF-A0A120GBH1-F1
#
_cell.length_a   1.000
_cell.length_b   1.000
_cell.length_c   1.000
_cell.angle_alpha   90.00
_cell.angle_beta   90.00
_cell.angle_gamma   90.00
#
_symmetry.space_group_name_H-M   'P 1'
#
loop_
_entity.id
_entity.type
_entity.pdbx_description
1 polymer ?
#
loop_
_entity_poly.entity_id
_entity_poly.type
_entity_poly.pdbx_seq_one_letter_code
_entity_poly.pdbx_strand_id
1 'polypeptide(L)'
;MSKGNRIKHTFRLPPALSRQLADYAGRKRVSQASVVEAAIGSFLSPDGSERMEAAFSRRLDRISRQIGKLDYHIEVGNEAFALYLRRWLAVTPAMPFEANAAARADAEKRFDFFVEALARRMETGRHLADDLIRAVPEPELGEVEKTDGSSPEPPA
;
A
#
# COMPACT_ATOMS: atom_id res chain seq x y z
N MET A 1 45.28 -15.88 -13.67
CA MET A 1 44.05 -15.86 -14.48
C MET A 1 44.41 -16.27 -15.89
N SER A 2 44.04 -17.49 -16.30
CA SER A 2 44.43 -18.03 -17.60
C SER A 2 43.83 -17.15 -18.70
N LYS A 3 44.66 -16.59 -19.58
CA LYS A 3 44.21 -15.90 -20.79
C LYS A 3 43.55 -16.96 -21.68
N GLY A 4 42.24 -17.12 -21.56
CA GLY A 4 41.44 -17.93 -22.47
C GLY A 4 41.68 -17.46 -23.91
N ASN A 5 41.63 -18.38 -24.87
CA ASN A 5 41.79 -18.08 -26.29
C ASN A 5 40.79 -16.98 -26.72
N ARG A 6 41.25 -15.81 -27.16
CA ARG A 6 40.39 -14.68 -27.59
C ARG A 6 40.68 -14.34 -29.04
N ILE A 7 39.62 -14.18 -29.83
CA ILE A 7 39.71 -13.79 -31.25
C ILE A 7 39.38 -12.30 -31.36
N LYS A 8 40.21 -11.53 -32.10
CA LYS A 8 39.96 -10.10 -32.34
C LYS A 8 38.93 -9.94 -33.44
N HIS A 9 37.85 -9.22 -33.14
CA HIS A 9 36.88 -8.75 -34.13
C HIS A 9 36.96 -7.22 -34.26
N THR A 10 36.82 -6.69 -35.48
CA THR A 10 36.83 -5.24 -35.73
C THR A 10 35.52 -4.85 -36.41
N PHE A 11 34.77 -3.94 -35.79
CA PHE A 11 33.48 -3.44 -36.30
C PHE A 11 33.45 -1.92 -36.20
N ARG A 12 32.60 -1.28 -37.01
CA ARG A 12 32.35 0.17 -36.91
C ARG A 12 31.09 0.41 -36.10
N LEU A 13 31.17 1.31 -35.12
CA LEU A 13 30.03 1.76 -34.34
C LEU A 13 29.66 3.19 -34.76
N PRO A 14 28.36 3.54 -34.81
CA PRO A 14 27.95 4.93 -34.93
C PRO A 14 28.59 5.78 -33.81
N PRO A 15 28.99 7.04 -34.07
CA PRO A 15 29.66 7.89 -33.07
C PRO A 15 28.86 8.09 -31.77
N ALA A 16 27.53 8.12 -31.86
CA ALA A 16 26.66 8.21 -30.69
C ALA A 16 26.77 6.94 -29.81
N LEU A 17 26.72 5.76 -30.42
CA LEU A 17 26.79 4.48 -29.72
C LEU A 17 28.18 4.24 -29.10
N SER A 18 29.25 4.65 -29.80
CA SER A 18 30.61 4.59 -29.25
C SER A 18 30.77 5.44 -27.99
N ARG A 19 30.18 6.63 -27.96
CA ARG A 19 30.15 7.49 -26.75
C ARG A 19 29.37 6.84 -25.62
N GLN A 20 28.16 6.34 -25.89
CA GLN A 20 27.34 5.65 -24.88
C GLN A 20 28.06 4.43 -24.27
N LEU A 21 28.78 3.66 -25.09
CA LEU A 21 29.58 2.52 -24.63
C LEU A 21 30.72 2.99 -23.71
N ALA A 22 31.42 4.05 -24.08
CA ALA A 22 32.49 4.63 -23.27
C ALA A 22 31.95 5.15 -21.92
N ASP A 23 30.85 5.88 -21.94
CA ASP A 23 30.21 6.44 -20.75
C ASP A 23 29.69 5.34 -19.81
N TYR A 24 29.07 4.30 -20.36
CA TYR A 24 28.59 3.16 -19.58
C TYR A 24 29.75 2.39 -18.94
N ALA A 25 30.78 2.08 -19.72
CA ALA A 25 31.99 1.40 -19.25
C ALA A 25 32.69 2.21 -18.14
N GLY A 26 32.80 3.53 -18.32
CA GLY A 26 33.35 4.46 -17.34
C GLY A 26 32.54 4.47 -16.02
N ARG A 27 31.21 4.63 -16.10
CA ARG A 27 30.33 4.59 -14.92
C ARG A 27 30.40 3.28 -14.15
N LYS A 28 30.51 2.16 -14.86
CA LYS A 28 30.57 0.81 -14.27
C LYS A 28 31.99 0.35 -13.92
N ARG A 29 33.03 1.16 -14.23
CA ARG A 29 34.46 0.84 -14.02
C ARG A 29 34.88 -0.50 -14.64
N VAL A 30 34.38 -0.79 -15.84
CA VAL A 30 34.69 -2.01 -16.62
C VAL A 30 35.26 -1.64 -17.99
N SER A 31 35.92 -2.57 -18.68
CA SER A 31 36.40 -2.33 -20.04
C SER A 31 35.25 -2.33 -21.05
N GLN A 32 35.35 -1.52 -22.11
CA GLN A 32 34.36 -1.53 -23.19
C GLN A 32 34.23 -2.92 -23.83
N ALA A 33 35.34 -3.65 -23.97
CA ALA A 33 35.34 -5.03 -24.47
C ALA A 33 34.52 -5.97 -23.58
N SER A 34 34.58 -5.82 -22.26
CA SER A 34 33.78 -6.62 -21.32
C SER A 34 32.29 -6.29 -21.43
N VAL A 35 31.94 -5.02 -21.64
CA VAL A 35 30.55 -4.62 -21.89
C VAL A 35 30.03 -5.23 -23.19
N VAL A 36 30.82 -5.18 -24.27
CA VAL A 36 30.46 -5.76 -25.57
C VAL A 36 30.33 -7.28 -25.48
N GLU A 37 31.26 -7.96 -24.79
CA GLU A 37 31.20 -9.41 -24.55
C GLU A 37 29.93 -9.81 -23.78
N ALA A 38 29.61 -9.09 -22.70
CA ALA A 38 28.39 -9.32 -21.92
C ALA A 38 27.13 -9.05 -22.74
N ALA A 39 27.11 -7.99 -23.55
CA ALA A 39 25.98 -7.64 -24.40
C ALA A 39 25.74 -8.70 -25.48
N ILE A 40 26.80 -9.13 -26.19
CA ILE A 40 26.71 -10.18 -27.22
C ILE A 40 26.31 -11.51 -26.58
N GLY A 41 26.91 -11.89 -25.45
CA GLY A 41 26.56 -13.10 -24.72
C GLY A 41 25.10 -13.10 -24.25
N SER A 42 24.60 -11.96 -23.77
CA SER A 42 23.19 -11.79 -23.41
C SER A 42 22.26 -11.83 -24.62
N PHE A 43 22.65 -11.21 -25.73
CA PHE A 43 21.83 -11.13 -26.95
C PHE A 43 21.70 -12.48 -27.65
N LEU A 44 22.76 -13.29 -27.62
CA LEU A 44 22.79 -14.62 -28.22
C LEU A 44 22.34 -15.73 -27.27
N SER A 45 22.03 -15.42 -26.01
CA SER A 45 21.53 -16.42 -25.06
C SER A 45 20.05 -16.72 -25.37
N PRO A 46 19.70 -17.97 -25.74
CA PRO A 46 18.31 -18.35 -26.04
C PRO A 46 17.35 -18.11 -24.86
N ASP A 47 17.89 -18.12 -23.65
CA ASP A 47 17.10 -18.11 -22.42
C ASP A 47 16.96 -16.72 -21.77
N GLY A 48 17.62 -15.69 -22.31
CA GLY A 48 17.73 -14.37 -21.65
C GLY A 48 16.39 -13.65 -21.55
N SER A 49 15.73 -13.47 -22.70
CA SER A 49 14.39 -12.90 -22.80
C SER A 49 13.35 -13.83 -22.18
N GLU A 50 13.39 -15.13 -22.52
CA GLU A 50 12.39 -16.10 -22.06
C GLU A 50 12.35 -16.26 -20.53
N ARG A 51 13.51 -16.30 -19.85
CA ARG A 51 13.54 -16.39 -18.37
C ARG A 51 13.02 -15.11 -17.71
N MET A 52 13.36 -13.95 -18.28
CA MET A 52 12.92 -12.67 -17.74
C MET A 52 11.41 -12.51 -17.91
N GLU A 53 10.90 -12.81 -19.10
CA GLU A 53 9.45 -12.84 -19.39
C GLU A 53 8.73 -13.83 -18.48
N ALA A 54 9.23 -15.06 -18.32
CA ALA A 54 8.63 -16.04 -17.41
C ALA A 54 8.62 -15.58 -15.95
N ALA A 55 9.68 -14.91 -15.47
CA ALA A 55 9.72 -14.36 -14.11
C ALA A 55 8.72 -13.22 -13.92
N PHE A 56 8.56 -12.35 -14.92
CA PHE A 56 7.54 -11.29 -14.90
C PHE A 56 6.13 -11.87 -14.91
N SER A 57 5.83 -12.82 -15.79
CA SER A 57 4.52 -13.48 -15.84
C SER A 57 4.17 -14.12 -14.50
N ARG A 58 5.09 -14.87 -13.89
CA ARG A 58 4.87 -15.45 -12.55
C ARG A 58 4.61 -14.40 -11.47
N ARG A 59 5.31 -13.26 -11.54
CA ARG A 59 5.10 -12.16 -10.59
C ARG A 59 3.73 -11.51 -10.79
N LEU A 60 3.31 -11.30 -12.03
CA LEU A 60 1.99 -10.77 -12.37
C LEU A 60 0.89 -11.72 -11.91
N ASP A 61 1.04 -13.03 -12.16
CA ASP A 61 0.09 -14.04 -11.68
C ASP A 61 -0.03 -14.02 -10.16
N ARG A 62 1.11 -13.91 -9.45
CA ARG A 62 1.11 -13.79 -7.99
C ARG A 62 0.38 -12.54 -7.52
N ILE A 63 0.63 -11.39 -8.15
CA ILE A 63 -0.07 -10.13 -7.82
C ILE A 63 -1.56 -10.27 -8.09
N SER A 64 -1.96 -10.85 -9.22
CA SER A 64 -3.37 -11.06 -9.56
C SER A 64 -4.07 -11.95 -8.53
N ARG A 65 -3.41 -13.01 -8.06
CA ARG A 65 -3.93 -13.87 -6.97
C ARG A 65 -4.04 -13.12 -5.64
N GLN A 66 -3.08 -12.25 -5.33
CA GLN A 66 -3.12 -11.42 -4.12
C GLN A 66 -4.25 -10.39 -4.18
N ILE A 67 -4.49 -9.79 -5.35
CA ILE A 67 -5.61 -8.88 -5.58
C ILE A 67 -6.94 -9.63 -5.41
N GLY A 68 -7.12 -10.79 -6.04
CA GLY A 68 -8.35 -11.58 -5.87
C GLY A 68 -8.60 -12.01 -4.41
N LYS A 69 -7.53 -12.35 -3.67
CA LYS A 69 -7.64 -12.64 -2.23
C LYS A 69 -8.03 -11.40 -1.42
N LEU A 70 -7.48 -10.22 -1.76
CA LEU A 70 -7.82 -8.96 -1.12
C LEU A 70 -9.29 -8.59 -1.39
N ASP A 71 -9.76 -8.77 -2.62
CA ASP A 71 -11.15 -8.53 -3.03
C ASP A 71 -12.12 -9.38 -2.20
N TYR A 72 -11.85 -10.68 -2.07
CA TYR A 72 -12.62 -11.57 -1.20
C TYR A 72 -12.61 -11.11 0.27
N HIS A 73 -11.46 -10.70 0.81
CA HIS A 73 -11.39 -10.20 2.20
C HIS A 73 -12.17 -8.89 2.40
N ILE A 74 -12.18 -8.01 1.39
CA ILE A 74 -12.97 -6.78 1.41
C ILE A 74 -14.46 -7.14 1.38
N GLU A 75 -14.88 -8.05 0.51
CA GLU A 75 -16.27 -8.50 0.42
C GLU A 75 -16.75 -9.10 1.75
N VAL A 76 -15.98 -10.03 2.32
CA VAL A 76 -16.28 -10.62 3.64
C VAL A 76 -16.33 -9.56 4.74
N GLY A 77 -15.39 -8.60 4.72
CA GLY A 77 -15.36 -7.50 5.69
C GLY A 77 -16.59 -6.60 5.61
N ASN A 78 -17.02 -6.26 4.38
CA ASN A 78 -18.21 -5.47 4.13
C ASN A 78 -19.48 -6.20 4.57
N GLU A 79 -19.60 -7.49 4.25
CA GLU A 79 -20.75 -8.32 4.66
C GLU A 79 -20.82 -8.45 6.19
N ALA A 80 -19.69 -8.74 6.83
CA ALA A 80 -19.62 -8.82 8.29
C ALA A 80 -19.97 -7.49 8.96
N PHE A 81 -19.50 -6.36 8.40
CA PHE A 81 -19.83 -5.02 8.91
C PHE A 81 -21.31 -4.69 8.73
N ALA A 82 -21.90 -5.01 7.58
CA ALA A 82 -23.33 -4.82 7.32
C ALA A 82 -24.20 -5.64 8.30
N LEU A 83 -23.86 -6.92 8.50
CA LEU A 83 -24.54 -7.79 9.46
C LEU A 83 -24.38 -7.28 10.90
N TYR A 84 -23.18 -6.84 11.27
CA TYR A 84 -22.92 -6.22 12.57
C TYR A 84 -23.77 -4.97 12.77
N LEU A 85 -23.78 -4.05 11.80
CA LEU A 85 -24.53 -2.81 11.88
C LEU A 85 -26.03 -3.07 11.95
N ARG A 86 -26.55 -4.00 11.14
CA ARG A 86 -27.97 -4.41 11.19
C ARG A 86 -28.34 -4.98 12.56
N ARG A 87 -27.49 -5.84 13.13
CA ARG A 87 -27.69 -6.38 14.48
C ARG A 87 -27.61 -5.29 15.55
N TRP A 88 -26.65 -4.38 15.45
CA TRP A 88 -26.46 -3.28 16.41
C TRP A 88 -27.65 -2.32 16.40
N LEU A 89 -28.14 -1.93 15.21
CA LEU A 89 -29.33 -1.10 15.05
C LEU A 89 -30.59 -1.76 15.60
N ALA A 90 -30.68 -3.09 15.52
CA ALA A 90 -31.80 -3.86 16.07
C ALA A 90 -31.75 -4.07 17.60
N VAL A 91 -30.57 -3.97 18.22
CA VAL A 91 -30.35 -4.26 19.65
C VAL A 91 -30.12 -3.01 20.51
N THR A 92 -29.87 -1.85 19.88
CA THR A 92 -29.80 -0.57 20.58
C THR A 92 -31.23 -0.16 21.01
N PRO A 93 -31.55 -0.11 22.33
CA PRO A 93 -32.92 -0.22 22.86
C PRO A 93 -33.78 1.04 22.56
N ALA A 94 -35.11 0.99 22.49
CA ALA A 94 -36.03 0.27 23.37
C ALA A 94 -37.36 -0.11 22.67
N MET A 95 -37.82 -1.35 22.84
CA MET A 95 -39.23 -1.62 23.13
C MET A 95 -39.41 -3.01 23.76
N PRO A 96 -40.42 -3.21 24.63
CA PRO A 96 -40.75 -4.50 25.19
C PRO A 96 -41.02 -5.53 24.09
N PHE A 97 -40.78 -6.80 24.41
CA PHE A 97 -40.77 -7.99 23.55
C PHE A 97 -41.98 -8.14 22.58
N GLU A 98 -43.09 -7.42 22.82
CA GLU A 98 -44.31 -7.41 22.01
C GLU A 98 -44.22 -6.57 20.71
N ALA A 99 -43.21 -5.68 20.56
CA ALA A 99 -43.09 -4.79 19.40
C ALA A 99 -42.06 -5.22 18.33
N ASN A 100 -41.84 -6.54 18.17
CA ASN A 100 -40.78 -7.07 17.32
C ASN A 100 -40.86 -6.61 15.85
N ALA A 101 -42.06 -6.47 15.28
CA ALA A 101 -42.24 -6.08 13.87
C ALA A 101 -41.95 -4.59 13.63
N ALA A 102 -42.45 -3.70 14.50
CA ALA A 102 -42.22 -2.26 14.39
C ALA A 102 -40.75 -1.90 14.63
N ALA A 103 -40.10 -2.54 15.62
CA ALA A 103 -38.67 -2.35 15.89
C ALA A 103 -37.79 -2.83 14.73
N ARG A 104 -38.13 -3.97 14.08
CA ARG A 104 -37.41 -4.46 12.90
C ARG A 104 -37.54 -3.50 11.72
N ALA A 105 -38.75 -3.00 11.46
CA ALA A 105 -38.99 -2.05 10.37
C ALA A 105 -38.24 -0.72 10.58
N ASP A 106 -38.12 -0.26 11.83
CA ASP A 106 -37.34 0.95 12.15
C ASP A 106 -35.82 0.72 12.00
N ALA A 107 -35.31 -0.44 12.41
CA ALA A 107 -33.92 -0.81 12.22
C ALA A 107 -33.54 -0.90 10.72
N GLU A 108 -34.44 -1.43 9.87
CA GLU A 108 -34.25 -1.46 8.42
C GLU A 108 -34.19 -0.06 7.82
N LYS A 109 -35.11 0.85 8.20
CA LYS A 109 -35.07 2.25 7.75
C LYS A 109 -33.76 2.96 8.12
N ARG A 110 -33.24 2.73 9.33
CA ARG A 110 -31.96 3.31 9.78
C ARG A 110 -30.78 2.75 8.99
N PHE A 111 -30.83 1.46 8.66
CA PHE A 111 -29.81 0.82 7.82
C PHE A 111 -29.80 1.43 6.41
N ASP A 112 -30.96 1.58 5.78
CA ASP A 112 -31.07 2.17 4.43
C ASP A 112 -30.54 3.62 4.42
N PHE A 113 -30.90 4.42 5.42
CA PHE A 113 -30.38 5.78 5.56
C PHE A 113 -28.85 5.81 5.71
N PHE A 114 -28.28 4.87 6.47
CA PHE A 114 -26.84 4.74 6.60
C PHE A 114 -26.18 4.41 5.25
N VAL A 115 -26.72 3.44 4.51
CA VAL A 115 -26.19 3.05 3.19
C VAL A 115 -26.20 4.25 2.24
N GLU A 116 -27.29 5.01 2.20
CA GLU A 116 -27.41 6.19 1.36
C GLU A 116 -26.43 7.30 1.76
N ALA A 117 -26.26 7.56 3.06
CA ALA A 117 -25.29 8.52 3.57
C ALA A 117 -23.84 8.10 3.26
N LEU A 118 -23.53 6.81 3.34
CA LEU A 118 -22.23 6.26 2.97
C LEU A 118 -21.96 6.41 1.48
N ALA A 119 -22.92 6.07 0.62
CA ALA A 119 -22.80 6.22 -0.83
C ALA A 119 -22.52 7.68 -1.23
N ARG A 120 -23.32 8.63 -0.71
CA ARG A 120 -23.07 10.07 -0.93
C ARG A 120 -21.68 10.49 -0.51
N ARG A 121 -21.20 10.00 0.64
CA ARG A 121 -19.84 10.34 1.10
C ARG A 121 -18.77 9.75 0.19
N MET A 122 -18.94 8.52 -0.29
CA MET A 122 -17.98 7.90 -1.22
C MET A 122 -17.88 8.68 -2.53
N GLU A 123 -18.98 9.23 -3.04
CA GLU A 123 -18.97 10.10 -4.23
C GLU A 123 -18.18 11.39 -4.02
N THR A 124 -18.13 11.93 -2.80
CA THR A 124 -17.36 13.15 -2.48
C THR A 124 -15.84 12.92 -2.41
N GLY A 125 -15.38 11.67 -2.40
CA GLY A 125 -13.95 11.33 -2.32
C GLY A 125 -13.27 11.69 -0.98
N ARG A 126 -14.01 12.19 0.02
CA ARG A 126 -13.48 12.48 1.36
C ARG A 126 -13.41 11.19 2.16
N HIS A 127 -12.21 10.74 2.48
CA HIS A 127 -12.02 9.52 3.26
C HIS A 127 -12.22 9.80 4.75
N LEU A 128 -12.79 8.82 5.46
CA LEU A 128 -12.92 8.91 6.92
C LEU A 128 -11.57 9.13 7.62
N ALA A 129 -10.49 8.59 7.07
CA ALA A 129 -9.14 8.82 7.56
C ALA A 129 -8.76 10.31 7.58
N ASP A 130 -9.14 11.07 6.55
CA ASP A 130 -8.82 12.50 6.44
C ASP A 130 -9.55 13.33 7.51
N ASP A 131 -10.79 12.96 7.81
CA ASP A 131 -11.59 13.64 8.84
C ASP A 131 -11.12 13.24 10.26
N LEU A 132 -10.69 11.99 10.48
CA LEU A 132 -10.16 11.54 11.77
C LEU A 132 -8.81 12.19 12.09
N ILE A 133 -7.93 12.34 11.10
CA ILE A 133 -6.64 13.04 11.27
C ILE A 133 -6.85 14.50 11.66
N ARG A 134 -7.91 15.15 11.13
CA ARG A 134 -8.27 16.53 11.48
C ARG A 134 -8.97 16.68 12.83
N ALA A 135 -9.58 15.61 13.33
CA ALA A 135 -10.35 15.61 14.58
C ALA A 135 -9.50 15.40 15.84
N VAL A 136 -8.20 15.10 15.71
CA VAL A 136 -7.28 15.04 16.86
C VAL A 136 -6.93 16.47 17.26
N PRO A 137 -7.41 17.00 18.41
CA PRO A 137 -6.90 18.26 18.94
C PRO A 137 -5.44 18.05 19.32
N GLU A 138 -4.57 19.03 19.03
CA GLU A 138 -3.23 19.04 19.63
C GLU A 138 -3.38 18.89 21.15
N PRO A 139 -2.55 18.05 21.82
CA PRO A 139 -2.58 17.97 23.26
C PRO A 139 -2.22 19.36 23.77
N GLU A 140 -3.20 20.07 24.34
CA GLU A 140 -2.92 21.30 25.07
C GLU A 140 -1.92 20.93 26.16
N LEU A 141 -0.66 21.34 25.94
CA LEU A 141 0.40 21.26 26.93
C LEU A 141 -0.02 22.18 28.07
N GLY A 142 -0.76 21.60 29.03
CA GLY A 142 -1.16 22.27 30.25
C GLY A 142 0.06 22.91 30.88
N GLU A 143 -0.03 24.23 31.04
CA GLU A 143 0.93 25.03 31.79
C GLU A 143 1.15 24.36 33.15
N VAL A 144 2.39 23.95 33.42
CA VAL A 144 2.77 23.43 34.72
C VAL A 144 2.67 24.61 35.70
N GLU A 145 1.55 24.67 36.40
CA GLU A 145 1.32 25.58 37.51
C GLU A 145 2.48 25.40 38.50
N LYS A 146 3.36 26.41 38.56
CA LYS A 146 4.37 26.55 39.61
C LYS A 146 3.61 26.69 40.91
N THR A 147 3.51 25.61 41.67
CA THR A 147 3.13 25.69 43.07
C THR A 147 4.28 26.37 43.82
N ASP A 148 4.09 27.66 44.09
CA ASP A 148 4.95 28.45 44.97
C ASP A 148 4.86 27.89 46.40
N GLY A 149 5.97 28.01 47.11
CA GLY A 149 6.26 27.25 48.32
C GLY A 149 5.44 27.66 49.54
N SER A 150 5.25 26.69 50.43
CA SER A 150 5.19 26.94 51.87
C SER A 150 5.57 25.66 52.61
N SER A 151 6.79 25.63 53.14
CA SER A 151 7.25 24.62 54.09
C SER A 151 6.59 24.87 55.46
N PRO A 152 6.14 23.86 56.23
CA PRO A 152 5.72 24.07 57.60
C PRO A 152 6.90 23.93 58.57
N GLU A 153 6.96 24.84 59.53
CA GLU A 153 7.87 24.90 60.69
C GLU A 153 7.51 23.81 61.74
N PRO A 154 8.47 23.21 62.46
CA PRO A 154 8.17 22.17 63.46
C PRO A 154 7.94 22.79 64.86
N PRO A 155 7.01 22.26 65.68
CA PRO A 155 6.87 22.70 67.06
C PRO A 155 7.81 21.95 68.02
N ALA A 156 8.14 22.66 69.10
CA ALA A 156 9.06 22.33 70.19
C ALA A 156 8.60 21.18 71.11
#